data_AF-A0A7S4DSQ6-F1
#
_entry.id   AF-A0A7S4DSQ6-F1
#
_cell.length_a   1.000
_cell.length_b   1.000
_cell.length_c   1.000
_cell.angle_alpha   90.00
_cell.angle_beta   90.00
_cell.angle_gamma   90.00
#
_symmetry.space_group_name_H-M   'P 1'
#
loop_
_entity.id
_entity.type
_entity.pdbx_description
1 polymer ?
#
loop_
_entity_poly.entity_id
_entity_poly.type
_entity_poly.pdbx_seq_one_letter_code
_entity_poly.pdbx_strand_id
1 'polypeptide(L)'
;EKLKKSSAPMARHVLEMKEQIGQLAARLAKLPRSRLKNATKRAAVLVPICTVKGGEPSILYNLRSQHMTSHAGEVSFPGGREEKGDASLVETALREAEEEMGLPRKRVTVLGQLEEVKSKHGLAVTPVIGIVDGIIDLKTDNLVNPESGEIEENFTVPLSAESVDPLLCFGPACMSPLELRSLVPTTCVCFARNE
;
A
#
# COMPACT_ATOMS: atom_id res chain seq x y z
N GLU A 1 30.11 -3.42 -33.50
CA GLU A 1 28.66 -3.13 -33.65
C GLU A 1 27.85 -4.34 -33.20
N LYS A 2 27.36 -4.36 -31.94
CA LYS A 2 26.43 -5.38 -31.42
C LYS A 2 25.91 -4.99 -30.03
N LEU A 3 25.15 -3.89 -29.97
CA LEU A 3 24.21 -3.60 -28.87
C LEU A 3 22.81 -3.46 -29.48
N LYS A 4 22.06 -4.57 -29.56
CA LYS A 4 20.61 -4.56 -29.87
C LYS A 4 19.98 -5.92 -29.55
N LYS A 5 19.93 -6.25 -28.26
CA LYS A 5 19.04 -7.25 -27.63
C LYS A 5 18.86 -6.74 -26.19
N SER A 6 17.70 -6.46 -25.59
CA SER A 6 16.29 -6.68 -25.89
C SER A 6 15.46 -5.79 -24.94
N SER A 7 14.97 -4.62 -25.37
CA SER A 7 14.14 -3.73 -24.54
C SER A 7 12.63 -3.97 -24.69
N ALA A 8 12.23 -4.78 -25.66
CA ALA A 8 10.83 -5.03 -26.02
C ALA A 8 9.98 -5.77 -24.96
N PRO A 9 10.49 -6.74 -24.17
CA PRO A 9 9.68 -7.45 -23.18
C PRO A 9 9.29 -6.55 -22.00
N MET A 10 10.21 -5.69 -21.57
CA MET A 10 9.99 -4.75 -20.46
C MET A 10 9.00 -3.67 -20.85
N ALA A 11 9.10 -3.14 -22.08
CA ALA A 11 8.15 -2.14 -22.58
C ALA A 11 6.71 -2.69 -22.70
N ARG A 12 6.54 -3.98 -23.03
CA ARG A 12 5.21 -4.62 -23.09
C ARG A 12 4.58 -4.77 -21.71
N HIS A 13 5.31 -5.27 -20.72
CA HIS A 13 4.79 -5.39 -19.34
C HIS A 13 4.41 -4.04 -18.75
N VAL A 14 5.20 -3.00 -19.02
CA VAL A 14 4.89 -1.63 -18.58
C VAL A 14 3.60 -1.12 -19.23
N LEU A 15 3.35 -1.44 -20.50
CA LEU A 15 2.15 -1.01 -21.21
C LEU A 15 0.89 -1.75 -20.71
N GLU A 16 0.98 -3.07 -20.53
CA GLU A 16 -0.09 -3.91 -20.00
C GLU A 16 -0.45 -3.51 -18.56
N MET A 17 0.57 -3.20 -17.74
CA MET A 17 0.40 -2.67 -16.40
C MET A 17 -0.34 -1.32 -16.41
N LYS A 18 0.01 -0.40 -17.31
CA LYS A 18 -0.70 0.88 -17.44
C LYS A 18 -2.17 0.69 -17.80
N GLU A 19 -2.49 -0.30 -18.62
CA GLU A 19 -3.86 -0.63 -18.98
C GLU A 19 -4.64 -1.20 -17.79
N GLN A 20 -4.07 -2.17 -17.07
CA GLN A 20 -4.67 -2.74 -15.85
C GLN A 20 -4.87 -1.68 -14.76
N ILE A 21 -3.89 -0.80 -14.56
CA ILE A 21 -3.99 0.35 -13.66
C ILE A 21 -5.09 1.31 -14.11
N GLY A 22 -5.18 1.59 -15.41
CA GLY A 22 -6.26 2.42 -15.97
C GLY A 22 -7.64 1.81 -15.74
N GLN A 23 -7.79 0.49 -15.89
CA GLN A 23 -9.02 -0.23 -15.59
C GLN A 23 -9.36 -0.20 -14.08
N LEU A 24 -8.35 -0.38 -13.21
CA LEU A 24 -8.50 -0.27 -11.76
C LEU A 24 -8.96 1.15 -11.36
N ALA A 25 -8.30 2.18 -11.87
CA ALA A 25 -8.66 3.58 -11.63
C ALA A 25 -10.10 3.88 -12.10
N ALA A 26 -10.48 3.41 -13.29
CA ALA A 26 -11.83 3.58 -13.81
C ALA A 26 -12.90 2.86 -12.97
N ARG A 27 -12.56 1.71 -12.36
CA ARG A 27 -13.45 1.00 -11.42
C ARG A 27 -13.55 1.76 -10.09
N LEU A 28 -12.42 2.19 -9.51
CA LEU A 28 -12.38 2.98 -8.27
C LEU A 28 -13.18 4.28 -8.39
N ALA A 29 -13.13 4.93 -9.54
CA ALA A 29 -13.91 6.15 -9.81
C ALA A 29 -15.44 5.93 -9.76
N LYS A 30 -15.90 4.70 -9.97
CA LYS A 30 -17.34 4.32 -9.98
C LYS A 30 -17.81 3.71 -8.67
N LEU A 31 -16.91 3.32 -7.77
CA LEU A 31 -17.29 2.73 -6.50
C LEU A 31 -17.88 3.78 -5.55
N PRO A 32 -18.94 3.45 -4.82
CA PRO A 32 -19.44 4.32 -3.76
C PRO A 32 -18.33 4.50 -2.71
N ARG A 33 -18.13 5.75 -2.28
CA ARG A 33 -17.22 6.07 -1.18
C ARG A 33 -18.04 6.22 0.08
N SER A 34 -18.52 5.09 0.63
CA SER A 34 -19.33 5.14 1.83
C SER A 34 -18.44 5.36 3.07
N ARG A 35 -18.83 6.34 3.88
CA ARG A 35 -18.24 6.55 5.21
C ARG A 35 -19.08 5.81 6.25
N LEU A 36 -18.43 5.16 7.21
CA LEU A 36 -19.06 4.60 8.39
C LEU A 36 -19.63 5.75 9.23
N LYS A 37 -20.97 5.81 9.33
CA LYS A 37 -21.73 6.93 9.92
C LYS A 37 -21.45 7.19 11.40
N ASN A 38 -21.04 6.17 12.15
CA ASN A 38 -20.83 6.23 13.60
C ASN A 38 -19.35 6.07 14.01
N ALA A 39 -18.42 6.31 13.09
CA ALA A 39 -17.00 6.22 13.40
C ALA A 39 -16.53 7.45 14.19
N THR A 40 -16.06 7.23 15.41
CA THR A 40 -15.48 8.28 16.29
C THR A 40 -13.99 8.48 16.08
N LYS A 41 -13.31 7.51 15.47
CA LYS A 41 -11.90 7.57 15.12
C LYS A 41 -11.72 7.10 13.68
N ARG A 42 -10.89 7.81 12.91
CA ARG A 42 -10.60 7.52 11.49
C ARG A 42 -9.11 7.36 11.28
N ALA A 43 -8.78 6.57 10.27
CA ALA A 43 -7.41 6.33 9.81
C ALA A 43 -7.40 6.09 8.30
N ALA A 44 -6.21 6.10 7.71
CA ALA A 44 -6.01 5.78 6.30
C ALA A 44 -4.68 5.06 6.07
N VAL A 45 -4.62 4.26 5.00
CA VAL A 45 -3.39 3.58 4.54
C VAL A 45 -3.23 3.88 3.08
N LEU A 46 -1.98 3.95 2.68
CA LEU A 46 -1.62 3.84 1.28
C LEU A 46 -1.48 2.35 0.94
N VAL A 47 -2.13 1.92 -0.14
CA VAL A 47 -1.86 0.68 -0.85
C VAL A 47 -0.98 1.05 -2.06
N PRO A 48 0.35 1.03 -1.89
CA PRO A 48 1.27 1.46 -2.94
C PRO A 48 1.48 0.34 -3.97
N ILE A 49 1.04 0.58 -5.20
CA ILE A 49 1.38 -0.24 -6.36
C ILE A 49 2.64 0.36 -6.99
N CYS A 50 3.70 -0.43 -7.10
CA CYS A 50 4.98 -0.01 -7.62
C CYS A 50 5.49 -0.96 -8.71
N THR A 51 6.53 -0.54 -9.41
CA THR A 51 7.29 -1.42 -10.32
C THR A 51 8.63 -1.73 -9.68
N VAL A 52 9.02 -3.00 -9.57
CA VAL A 52 10.35 -3.39 -9.08
C VAL A 52 11.31 -3.62 -10.23
N LYS A 53 12.61 -3.78 -9.91
CA LYS A 53 13.65 -4.11 -10.89
C LYS A 53 13.24 -5.33 -11.72
N GLY A 54 13.31 -5.20 -13.04
CA GLY A 54 12.80 -6.20 -13.99
C GLY A 54 11.43 -5.85 -14.59
N GLY A 55 10.78 -4.80 -14.10
CA GLY A 55 9.51 -4.31 -14.64
C GLY A 55 8.28 -5.03 -14.09
N GLU A 56 8.44 -5.82 -13.03
CA GLU A 56 7.33 -6.55 -12.40
C GLU A 56 6.48 -5.59 -11.54
N PRO A 57 5.16 -5.54 -11.74
CA PRO A 57 4.25 -4.80 -10.88
C PRO A 57 4.08 -5.52 -9.54
N SER A 58 4.22 -4.77 -8.46
CA SER A 58 4.16 -5.28 -7.09
C SER A 58 3.41 -4.33 -6.18
N ILE A 59 2.99 -4.82 -5.02
CA ILE A 59 2.50 -4.02 -3.91
C ILE A 59 3.62 -3.93 -2.89
N LEU A 60 3.87 -2.73 -2.38
CA LEU A 60 4.87 -2.47 -1.34
C LEU A 60 4.22 -2.55 0.05
N TYR A 61 4.87 -3.28 0.96
CA TYR A 61 4.42 -3.55 2.34
C TYR A 61 5.53 -3.23 3.33
N ASN A 62 5.11 -3.05 4.58
CA ASN A 62 6.01 -2.84 5.71
C ASN A 62 5.89 -4.01 6.68
N LEU A 63 7.04 -4.49 7.16
CA LEU A 63 7.15 -5.40 8.29
C LEU A 63 7.48 -4.58 9.54
N ARG A 64 6.58 -4.61 10.52
CA ARG A 64 6.76 -3.89 11.78
C ARG A 64 7.84 -4.51 12.63
N SER A 65 8.58 -3.66 13.34
CA SER A 65 9.66 -4.11 14.22
C SER A 65 9.17 -5.05 15.32
N GLN A 66 9.92 -6.13 15.51
CA GLN A 66 9.73 -7.06 16.62
C GLN A 66 9.83 -6.42 18.02
N HIS A 67 10.44 -5.24 18.12
CA HIS A 67 10.65 -4.54 19.39
C HIS A 67 9.45 -3.70 19.85
N MET A 68 8.37 -3.67 19.08
CA MET A 68 7.18 -2.90 19.42
C MET A 68 6.30 -3.61 20.46
N THR A 69 5.73 -2.82 21.37
CA THR A 69 4.83 -3.31 22.44
C THR A 69 3.48 -3.84 21.92
N SER A 70 3.16 -3.59 20.65
CA SER A 70 1.96 -4.08 19.96
C SER A 70 2.26 -4.38 18.49
N HIS A 71 1.66 -5.46 17.96
CA HIS A 71 1.74 -5.86 16.53
C HIS A 71 3.17 -6.08 16.01
N ALA A 72 4.06 -6.56 16.87
CA ALA A 72 5.44 -6.92 16.53
C ALA A 72 5.49 -8.00 15.44
N GLY A 73 6.24 -7.76 14.36
CA GLY A 73 6.38 -8.70 13.24
C GLY A 73 5.15 -8.79 12.32
N GLU A 74 4.16 -7.92 12.46
CA GLU A 74 3.01 -7.89 11.56
C GLU A 74 3.36 -7.19 10.23
N VAL A 75 2.83 -7.74 9.13
CA VAL A 75 2.86 -7.11 7.81
C VAL A 75 1.65 -6.17 7.67
N SER A 76 1.91 -4.92 7.32
CA SER A 76 0.87 -3.93 7.09
C SER A 76 1.18 -3.01 5.92
N PHE A 77 0.16 -2.28 5.48
CA PHE A 77 0.36 -1.11 4.65
C PHE A 77 0.86 0.07 5.49
N PRO A 78 1.57 1.04 4.88
CA PRO A 78 1.89 2.29 5.53
C PRO A 78 0.63 3.12 5.80
N GLY A 79 0.48 3.63 7.02
CA GLY A 79 -0.70 4.42 7.38
C GLY A 79 -0.95 4.55 8.87
N GLY A 80 -1.91 5.40 9.21
CA GLY A 80 -2.14 5.81 10.59
C GLY A 80 -3.41 6.63 10.77
N ARG A 81 -3.55 7.26 11.93
CA ARG A 81 -4.76 7.99 12.33
C ARG A 81 -4.85 9.35 11.64
N GLU A 82 -6.08 9.77 11.38
CA GLU A 82 -6.33 11.13 10.89
C GLU A 82 -5.94 12.15 11.97
N GLU A 83 -5.07 13.08 11.63
CA GLU A 83 -4.66 14.18 12.49
C GLU A 83 -5.43 15.46 12.19
N LYS A 84 -5.49 16.40 13.14
CA LYS A 84 -6.20 17.68 12.97
C LYS A 84 -5.68 18.52 11.80
N GLY A 85 -4.44 18.29 11.36
CA GLY A 85 -3.82 18.98 10.24
C GLY A 85 -4.10 18.35 8.87
N ASP A 86 -4.65 17.13 8.83
CA ASP A 86 -4.86 16.42 7.58
C ASP A 86 -6.06 17.01 6.82
N ALA A 87 -5.83 17.44 5.58
CA ALA A 87 -6.89 18.00 4.74
C ALA A 87 -7.88 16.93 4.22
N SER A 88 -7.48 15.66 4.23
CA SER A 88 -8.31 14.51 3.88
C SER A 88 -7.64 13.21 4.32
N LEU A 89 -8.38 12.09 4.28
CA LEU A 89 -7.84 10.74 4.51
C LEU A 89 -6.79 10.34 3.47
N VAL A 90 -6.80 10.94 2.27
CA VAL A 90 -5.71 10.76 1.30
C VAL A 90 -4.42 11.39 1.82
N GLU A 91 -4.51 12.61 2.36
CA GLU A 91 -3.35 13.29 2.94
C GLU A 91 -2.83 12.56 4.18
N THR A 92 -3.71 11.99 5.01
CA THR A 92 -3.32 11.10 6.11
C THR A 92 -2.47 9.94 5.61
N ALA A 93 -2.95 9.18 4.62
CA ALA A 93 -2.22 8.04 4.07
C ALA A 93 -0.86 8.42 3.47
N LEU A 94 -0.80 9.56 2.75
CA LEU A 94 0.44 10.04 2.14
C LEU A 94 1.44 10.56 3.18
N ARG A 95 0.97 11.26 4.21
CA ARG A 95 1.80 11.74 5.33
C ARG A 95 2.44 10.55 6.05
N GLU A 96 1.64 9.57 6.43
CA GLU A 96 2.12 8.38 7.14
C GLU A 96 3.10 7.57 6.29
N ALA A 97 2.84 7.39 4.98
CA ALA A 97 3.79 6.72 4.09
C ALA A 97 5.14 7.47 3.97
N GLU A 98 5.10 8.81 4.02
CA GLU A 98 6.31 9.64 4.04
C GLU A 98 7.05 9.52 5.38
N GLU A 99 6.33 9.55 6.51
CA GLU A 99 6.91 9.41 7.86
C GLU A 99 7.49 8.02 8.12
N GLU A 100 6.79 6.97 7.73
CA GLU A 100 7.16 5.58 8.02
C GLU A 100 8.23 5.07 7.03
N MET A 101 8.02 5.30 5.73
CA MET A 101 8.86 4.71 4.68
C MET A 101 9.83 5.70 4.03
N GLY A 102 9.73 7.00 4.36
CA GLY A 102 10.41 8.02 3.58
C GLY A 102 9.90 8.12 2.14
N LEU A 103 8.72 7.55 1.82
CA LEU A 103 8.16 7.56 0.47
C LEU A 103 7.61 8.97 0.17
N PRO A 104 8.26 9.77 -0.70
CA PRO A 104 7.83 11.14 -0.90
C PRO A 104 6.43 11.17 -1.52
N ARG A 105 5.51 11.96 -0.95
CA ARG A 105 4.13 12.06 -1.47
C ARG A 105 4.06 12.42 -2.96
N LYS A 106 5.06 13.16 -3.48
CA LYS A 106 5.19 13.55 -4.89
C LYS A 106 5.49 12.37 -5.83
N ARG A 107 5.96 11.25 -5.29
CA ARG A 107 6.18 10.00 -6.02
C ARG A 107 4.91 9.15 -6.12
N VAL A 108 3.82 9.57 -5.49
CA VAL A 108 2.58 8.79 -5.42
C VAL A 108 1.48 9.47 -6.21
N THR A 109 1.05 8.84 -7.30
CA THR A 109 -0.16 9.23 -8.03
C THR A 109 -1.35 8.47 -7.46
N VAL A 110 -2.23 9.17 -6.74
CA VAL A 110 -3.43 8.58 -6.13
C VAL A 110 -4.47 8.24 -7.20
N LEU A 111 -4.93 6.99 -7.24
CA LEU A 111 -5.96 6.52 -8.16
C LEU A 111 -7.37 6.66 -7.58
N GLY A 112 -7.50 6.51 -6.26
CA GLY A 112 -8.79 6.54 -5.59
C GLY A 112 -8.73 5.95 -4.18
N GLN A 113 -9.90 5.86 -3.56
CA GLN A 113 -10.08 5.32 -2.21
C GLN A 113 -11.15 4.22 -2.26
N LEU A 114 -10.97 3.18 -1.45
CA LEU A 114 -11.97 2.14 -1.23
C LEU A 114 -12.92 2.52 -0.09
N GLU A 115 -13.98 1.73 0.09
CA GLU A 115 -14.89 1.90 1.22
C GLU A 115 -14.18 1.70 2.56
N GLU A 116 -14.69 2.38 3.57
CA GLU A 116 -14.15 2.27 4.91
C GLU A 116 -14.36 0.87 5.49
N VAL A 117 -13.27 0.27 5.96
CA VAL A 117 -13.29 -1.00 6.67
C VAL A 117 -13.14 -0.73 8.16
N LYS A 118 -13.91 -1.45 8.98
CA LYS A 118 -13.79 -1.36 10.43
C LYS A 118 -12.66 -2.27 10.89
N SER A 119 -11.66 -1.71 11.57
CA SER A 119 -10.59 -2.50 12.19
C SER A 119 -11.11 -3.30 13.40
N LYS A 120 -10.32 -4.28 13.85
CA LYS A 120 -10.59 -5.04 15.08
C LYS A 120 -10.84 -4.18 16.31
N HIS A 121 -10.19 -3.02 16.38
CA HIS A 121 -10.29 -2.07 17.49
C HIS A 121 -11.39 -1.01 17.27
N GLY A 122 -12.20 -1.16 16.22
CA GLY A 122 -13.32 -0.28 15.92
C GLY A 122 -12.96 1.02 15.20
N LEU A 123 -11.72 1.15 14.73
CA LEU A 123 -11.25 2.27 13.92
C LEU A 123 -11.86 2.16 12.51
N ALA A 124 -12.40 3.25 11.97
CA ALA A 124 -12.87 3.27 10.57
C ALA A 124 -11.71 3.64 9.66
N VAL A 125 -11.40 2.78 8.71
CA VAL A 125 -10.16 2.92 7.96
C VAL A 125 -10.35 2.90 6.47
N THR A 126 -9.75 3.89 5.81
CA THR A 126 -9.88 4.11 4.37
C THR A 126 -8.62 3.65 3.65
N PRO A 127 -8.70 2.61 2.80
CA PRO A 127 -7.62 2.25 1.91
C PRO A 127 -7.52 3.23 0.74
N VAL A 128 -6.36 3.85 0.58
CA VAL A 128 -6.03 4.79 -0.50
C VAL A 128 -5.14 4.06 -1.50
N ILE A 129 -5.58 3.90 -2.75
CA ILE A 129 -4.79 3.22 -3.78
C ILE A 129 -3.93 4.24 -4.51
N GLY A 130 -2.61 4.01 -4.57
CA GLY A 130 -1.67 4.90 -5.24
C GLY A 130 -0.66 4.16 -6.10
N ILE A 131 -0.25 4.77 -7.21
CA ILE A 131 0.87 4.31 -8.04
C ILE A 131 2.13 5.03 -7.59
N VAL A 132 3.18 4.28 -7.30
CA VAL A 132 4.50 4.82 -7.02
C VAL A 132 5.28 4.97 -8.32
N ASP A 133 5.66 6.21 -8.63
CA ASP A 133 6.44 6.54 -9.81
C ASP A 133 7.89 6.04 -9.68
N GLY A 134 8.44 5.61 -10.82
CA GLY A 134 9.79 5.06 -10.91
C GLY A 134 9.88 3.57 -10.59
N ILE A 135 11.11 3.05 -10.62
CA ILE A 135 11.40 1.68 -10.21
C ILE A 135 11.78 1.71 -8.73
N ILE A 136 11.17 0.82 -7.94
CA ILE A 136 11.57 0.54 -6.56
C ILE A 136 12.71 -0.47 -6.57
N ASP A 137 13.85 -0.07 -6.02
CA ASP A 137 14.95 -0.97 -5.67
C ASP A 137 15.15 -0.89 -4.16
N LEU A 138 14.62 -1.88 -3.43
CA LEU A 138 14.65 -1.95 -1.97
C LEU A 138 16.07 -1.84 -1.38
N LYS A 139 17.11 -2.17 -2.16
CA LYS A 139 18.51 -2.09 -1.71
C LYS A 139 19.09 -0.68 -1.81
N THR A 140 18.63 0.13 -2.76
CA THR A 140 19.20 1.46 -3.02
C THR A 140 18.28 2.59 -2.60
N ASP A 141 16.97 2.37 -2.62
CA ASP A 141 15.99 3.40 -2.29
C ASP A 141 15.84 3.63 -0.78
N ASN A 142 16.45 2.79 0.07
CA ASN A 142 16.45 2.88 1.54
C ASN A 142 15.08 3.33 2.07
N LEU A 143 14.02 2.62 1.66
CA LEU A 143 12.63 3.01 1.93
C LEU A 143 12.21 2.77 3.37
N VAL A 144 13.11 2.83 4.34
CA VAL A 144 12.83 2.70 5.77
C VAL A 144 13.25 4.03 6.38
N ASN A 145 12.33 4.74 7.04
CA ASN A 145 12.75 5.86 7.86
C ASN A 145 13.32 5.32 9.20
N PRO A 146 14.65 5.37 9.42
CA PRO A 146 15.24 4.83 10.64
C PRO A 146 14.81 5.62 11.89
N GLU A 147 14.36 6.85 11.74
CA GLU A 147 13.87 7.68 12.84
C GLU A 147 12.49 7.26 13.33
N SER A 148 11.74 6.49 12.54
CA SER A 148 10.43 5.96 12.96
C SER A 148 10.57 4.95 14.10
N GLY A 149 11.61 4.10 14.08
CA GLY A 149 11.75 2.97 15.01
C GLY A 149 10.65 1.91 14.92
N GLU A 150 9.71 2.05 13.97
CA GLU A 150 8.49 1.23 13.89
C GLU A 150 8.57 0.13 12.82
N ILE A 151 9.49 0.26 11.85
CA ILE A 151 9.64 -0.65 10.72
C ILE A 151 10.99 -1.38 10.80
N GLU A 152 10.93 -2.69 10.64
CA GLU A 152 12.11 -3.56 10.55
C GLU A 152 12.54 -3.75 9.10
N GLU A 153 11.60 -3.95 8.19
CA GLU A 153 11.91 -4.13 6.77
C GLU A 153 10.72 -3.72 5.89
N ASN A 154 11.00 -3.26 4.67
CA ASN A 154 10.01 -3.06 3.64
C ASN A 154 10.24 -4.03 2.48
N PHE A 155 9.18 -4.63 1.99
CA PHE A 155 9.25 -5.67 0.96
C PHE A 155 8.10 -5.54 -0.02
N THR A 156 8.25 -6.17 -1.18
CA THR A 156 7.27 -6.11 -2.26
C THR A 156 6.72 -7.48 -2.57
N VAL A 157 5.42 -7.56 -2.81
CA VAL A 157 4.77 -8.78 -3.31
C VAL A 157 4.29 -8.54 -4.74
N PRO A 158 4.68 -9.36 -5.72
CA PRO A 158 4.19 -9.24 -7.08
C PRO A 158 2.67 -9.27 -7.17
N LEU A 159 2.09 -8.43 -8.03
CA LEU A 159 0.65 -8.50 -8.29
C LEU A 159 0.24 -9.85 -8.86
N SER A 160 1.15 -10.55 -9.56
CA SER A 160 1.00 -11.90 -10.11
C SER A 160 0.96 -13.00 -9.06
N ALA A 161 1.36 -12.73 -7.81
CA ALA A 161 1.39 -13.72 -6.76
C ALA A 161 -0.02 -14.24 -6.45
N GLU A 162 -0.19 -15.56 -6.52
CA GLU A 162 -1.45 -16.25 -6.19
C GLU A 162 -1.64 -16.41 -4.68
N SER A 163 -0.57 -16.26 -3.90
CA SER A 163 -0.61 -16.25 -2.44
C SER A 163 0.49 -15.36 -1.89
N VAL A 164 0.20 -14.67 -0.79
CA VAL A 164 1.22 -14.15 0.13
C VAL A 164 1.42 -15.23 1.18
N ASP A 165 2.67 -15.55 1.55
CA ASP A 165 2.93 -16.58 2.55
C ASP A 165 2.10 -16.31 3.82
N PRO A 166 1.20 -17.22 4.23
CA PRO A 166 0.40 -17.05 5.45
C PRO A 166 1.25 -16.83 6.70
N LEU A 167 2.50 -17.32 6.71
CA LEU A 167 3.46 -17.13 7.79
C LEU A 167 4.15 -15.76 7.76
N LEU A 168 4.07 -15.00 6.66
CA LEU A 168 4.42 -13.58 6.63
C LEU A 168 3.21 -12.72 7.04
N CYS A 169 1.99 -13.21 6.83
CA CYS A 169 0.76 -12.58 7.31
C CYS A 169 0.36 -13.09 8.71
N PHE A 170 1.15 -12.85 9.75
CA PHE A 170 0.68 -13.09 11.13
C PHE A 170 -0.27 -11.98 11.59
N GLY A 171 -1.49 -11.99 11.06
CA GLY A 171 -2.56 -11.08 11.43
C GLY A 171 -3.67 -11.09 10.38
N PRO A 172 -4.96 -10.97 10.74
CA PRO A 172 -6.08 -11.02 9.78
C PRO A 172 -6.23 -9.69 9.01
N ALA A 173 -5.12 -9.15 8.53
CA ALA A 173 -4.91 -7.74 8.22
C ALA A 173 -4.24 -7.45 6.86
N CYS A 174 -3.68 -8.48 6.21
CA CYS A 174 -2.99 -8.30 4.96
C CYS A 174 -3.99 -8.42 3.80
N MET A 175 -4.19 -7.33 3.05
CA MET A 175 -4.89 -7.44 1.77
C MET A 175 -3.92 -8.06 0.76
N SER A 176 -4.29 -9.23 0.27
CA SER A 176 -3.53 -9.95 -0.75
C SER A 176 -3.63 -9.26 -2.13
N PRO A 177 -2.66 -9.48 -3.02
CA PRO A 177 -2.78 -9.07 -4.42
C PRO A 177 -4.07 -9.54 -5.10
N LEU A 178 -4.61 -10.70 -4.69
CA LEU A 178 -5.86 -11.26 -5.21
C LEU A 178 -7.10 -10.45 -4.82
N GLU A 179 -7.15 -9.90 -3.61
CA GLU A 179 -8.25 -9.06 -3.14
C GLU A 179 -8.25 -7.71 -3.86
N LEU A 180 -7.06 -7.15 -4.10
CA LEU A 180 -6.91 -5.93 -4.91
C LEU A 180 -7.37 -6.15 -6.37
N ARG A 181 -7.07 -7.32 -6.95
CA ARG A 181 -7.55 -7.70 -8.29
C ARG A 181 -9.06 -7.86 -8.37
N SER A 182 -9.67 -8.40 -7.31
CA SER A 182 -11.08 -8.75 -7.29
C SER A 182 -11.99 -7.58 -6.85
N LEU A 183 -11.46 -6.56 -6.15
CA LEU A 183 -12.19 -5.36 -5.71
C LEU A 183 -13.48 -5.71 -4.93
N VAL A 184 -13.45 -6.77 -4.11
CA VAL A 184 -14.61 -7.29 -3.35
C VAL A 184 -14.51 -7.00 -1.82
N PRO A 185 -15.66 -6.92 -1.13
CA PRO A 185 -15.88 -6.10 0.07
C PRO A 185 -15.84 -6.86 1.41
N THR A 186 -14.95 -7.83 1.62
CA THR A 186 -15.00 -8.61 2.88
C THR A 186 -13.66 -9.14 3.36
N THR A 187 -12.72 -8.28 3.74
CA THR A 187 -11.65 -8.72 4.65
C THR A 187 -11.07 -7.57 5.47
N CYS A 188 -10.88 -7.84 6.76
CA CYS A 188 -10.35 -6.93 7.77
C CYS A 188 -9.06 -6.26 7.32
N VAL A 189 -9.04 -4.93 7.36
CA VAL A 189 -7.83 -4.14 7.16
C VAL A 189 -7.37 -3.70 8.55
N CYS A 190 -6.19 -4.15 9.00
CA CYS A 190 -5.60 -3.67 10.26
C CYS A 190 -4.53 -2.62 9.98
N PHE A 191 -4.41 -1.71 10.93
CA PHE A 191 -3.61 -0.50 10.84
C PHE A 191 -2.93 -0.29 12.18
N ALA A 192 -1.67 0.11 12.13
CA ALA A 192 -0.90 0.42 13.31
C ALA A 192 -0.77 1.94 13.45
N ARG A 193 -1.32 2.48 14.54
CA ARG A 193 -0.64 3.36 15.50
C ARG A 193 -1.57 3.56 16.70
N ASN A 194 -1.11 3.07 17.86
CA ASN A 194 -1.50 3.54 19.19
C ASN A 194 -0.73 4.85 19.39
N GLU A 195 -1.38 5.99 19.57
CA GLU A 195 -1.97 6.39 20.86
C GLU A 195 -3.50 6.52 20.85
#